data_AF-A0A350YJU8-F1
#
_entry.id   AF-A0A350YJU8-F1
#
_cell.length_a   1.000
_cell.length_b   1.000
_cell.length_c   1.000
_cell.angle_alpha   90.00
_cell.angle_beta   90.00
_cell.angle_gamma   90.00
#
_symmetry.space_group_name_H-M   'P 1'
#
loop_
_entity.id
_entity.type
_entity.pdbx_description
1 polymer ?
#
loop_
_entity_poly.entity_id
_entity_poly.type
_entity_poly.pdbx_seq_one_letter_code
_entity_poly.pdbx_strand_id
1 'polypeptide(L)' 'MAIAIKISDELVSEARRYAEVYSRSVPKQIEYWSRIGKIAEENPDLSFDFIKDIMIAQQEAREDDVTPYRFG' A
#
# COMPACT_ATOMS: atom_id res chain seq x y z
N MET A 1 -1.58 -18.14 6.00
CA MET A 1 -2.77 -18.93 5.65
C MET A 1 -3.34 -18.35 4.36
N ALA A 2 -3.54 -19.14 3.30
CA ALA A 2 -4.05 -18.64 2.03
C ALA A 2 -5.52 -19.04 1.87
N ILE A 3 -6.38 -18.07 1.58
CA ILE A 3 -7.81 -18.28 1.32
C ILE A 3 -8.04 -17.97 -0.16
N ALA A 4 -8.61 -18.93 -0.90
CA ALA A 4 -8.98 -18.71 -2.29
C ALA A 4 -10.23 -17.82 -2.34
N ILE A 5 -10.12 -16.67 -3.02
CA ILE A 5 -11.23 -15.75 -3.25
C ILE A 5 -11.46 -15.59 -4.75
N LYS A 6 -12.72 -15.41 -5.15
CA LYS A 6 -13.06 -15.05 -6.53
C LYS A 6 -12.99 -13.53 -6.67
N ILE A 7 -12.32 -13.07 -7.70
CA ILE A 7 -12.15 -11.65 -8.03
C ILE A 7 -12.39 -11.49 -9.54
N SER A 8 -12.80 -10.30 -9.98
CA SER A 8 -13.10 -10.08 -11.40
C SER A 8 -11.84 -10.20 -12.26
N ASP A 9 -12.00 -10.77 -13.46
CA ASP A 9 -10.91 -10.89 -14.43
C ASP A 9 -10.35 -9.51 -14.84
N GLU A 10 -11.22 -8.49 -14.85
CA GLU A 10 -10.85 -7.10 -15.11
C GLU A 10 -9.86 -6.58 -14.06
N LEU A 11 -10.17 -6.75 -12.77
CA LEU A 11 -9.28 -6.31 -11.69
C LEU A 11 -7.96 -7.08 -11.71
N VAL A 12 -8.00 -8.39 -12.01
CA VAL A 12 -6.79 -9.21 -12.13
C VAL A 12 -5.92 -8.74 -13.29
N SER A 13 -6.54 -8.39 -14.44
CA SER A 13 -5.85 -7.86 -15.61
C SER A 13 -5.20 -6.50 -15.33
N GLU A 14 -5.90 -5.62 -14.62
CA GLU A 14 -5.35 -4.33 -14.20
C GLU A 14 -4.22 -4.48 -13.21
N ALA A 15 -4.44 -5.24 -12.13
CA ALA A 15 -3.43 -5.52 -11.13
C ALA A 15 -2.16 -6.10 -11.75
N ARG A 16 -2.28 -6.98 -12.76
CA ARG A 16 -1.12 -7.53 -13.49
C ARG A 16 -0.27 -6.46 -14.17
N ARG A 17 -0.88 -5.49 -14.86
CA ARG A 17 -0.14 -4.40 -15.52
C ARG A 17 0.65 -3.57 -14.53
N TYR A 18 0.00 -3.18 -13.43
CA TYR A 18 0.65 -2.36 -12.39
C TYR A 18 1.69 -3.16 -11.60
N ALA A 19 1.41 -4.42 -11.30
CA ALA A 19 2.32 -5.31 -10.59
C ALA A 19 3.67 -5.42 -11.33
N GLU A 20 3.65 -5.56 -12.65
CA GLU A 20 4.86 -5.60 -13.48
C GLU A 20 5.70 -4.31 -13.34
N VAL A 21 5.06 -3.14 -13.47
CA VAL A 21 5.73 -1.84 -13.36
C VAL A 21 6.35 -1.61 -11.99
N TYR A 22 5.62 -1.99 -10.93
CA TYR A 22 6.04 -1.77 -9.55
C TYR A 22 6.83 -2.94 -8.94
N SER A 23 7.22 -3.93 -9.75
CA SER A 23 7.96 -5.12 -9.30
C SER A 23 7.26 -5.86 -8.14
N ARG A 24 5.95 -6.07 -8.24
CA ARG A 24 5.11 -6.80 -7.27
C ARG A 24 4.50 -8.03 -7.93
N SER A 25 4.05 -8.99 -7.11
CA SER A 25 3.15 -10.03 -7.59
C SER A 25 1.71 -9.49 -7.73
N VAL A 26 0.87 -10.13 -8.55
CA VAL A 26 -0.54 -9.73 -8.70
C VAL A 26 -1.28 -9.67 -7.35
N PRO A 27 -1.18 -10.68 -6.46
CA PRO A 27 -1.79 -10.60 -5.14
C PRO A 27 -1.25 -9.43 -4.31
N LYS A 28 0.07 -9.16 -4.37
CA LYS A 28 0.67 -8.03 -3.63
C LYS A 28 0.23 -6.67 -4.15
N GLN A 29 0.00 -6.54 -5.45
CA GLN A 29 -0.56 -5.31 -6.02
C GLN A 29 -2.02 -5.09 -5.57
N ILE A 30 -2.82 -6.16 -5.49
CA ILE A 30 -4.19 -6.10 -4.96
C ILE A 30 -4.17 -5.75 -3.46
N GLU A 31 -3.33 -6.41 -2.65
CA GLU A 31 -3.15 -6.09 -1.23
C GLU A 31 -2.75 -4.62 -1.02
N TYR A 32 -1.87 -4.09 -1.86
CA TYR A 32 -1.45 -2.69 -1.83
C TYR A 32 -2.62 -1.74 -2.05
N TRP A 33 -3.44 -1.97 -3.09
CA TRP A 33 -4.63 -1.16 -3.34
C TRP A 33 -5.68 -1.29 -2.24
N SER A 34 -5.93 -2.49 -1.74
CA SER A 34 -6.88 -2.72 -0.64
C SER A 34 -6.45 -2.01 0.64
N ARG A 35 -5.14 -1.99 0.96
CA ARG A 35 -4.62 -1.29 2.13
C ARG A 35 -4.80 0.22 2.03
N ILE A 36 -4.49 0.80 0.88
CA ILE A 36 -4.69 2.23 0.64
C ILE A 36 -6.17 2.59 0.67
N GLY A 37 -7.02 1.82 0.00
CA GLY A 37 -8.47 2.05 -0.03
C GLY A 37 -9.08 2.08 1.37
N LYS A 38 -8.67 1.14 2.25
CA LYS A 38 -9.10 1.14 3.65
C LYS A 38 -8.64 2.39 4.41
N ILE A 39 -7.38 2.79 4.26
CA ILE A 39 -6.86 3.99 4.95
C ILE A 39 -7.59 5.25 4.45
N ALA A 40 -7.83 5.36 3.15
CA ALA A 40 -8.55 6.49 2.56
C ALA A 40 -10.02 6.53 2.98
N GLU A 41 -10.67 5.38 3.16
CA GLU A 41 -12.04 5.30 3.68
C GLU A 41 -12.12 5.75 5.14
N GLU A 42 -11.16 5.33 5.97
CA GLU A 42 -11.08 5.71 7.39
C GLU A 42 -10.61 7.16 7.60
N ASN A 43 -9.91 7.75 6.62
CA ASN A 43 -9.32 9.09 6.70
C ASN A 43 -9.55 9.87 5.38
N PRO A 44 -10.79 10.34 5.11
CA PRO A 44 -11.18 10.90 3.80
C PRO A 44 -10.49 12.22 3.43
N ASP A 45 -9.90 12.89 4.41
CA ASP A 45 -9.17 14.15 4.29
C ASP A 45 -7.70 13.96 3.89
N LEU A 46 -7.17 12.75 4.00
CA LEU A 46 -5.79 12.46 3.64
C LEU A 46 -5.66 12.18 2.15
N SER A 47 -4.72 12.88 1.50
CA SER A 47 -4.38 12.61 0.11
C SER A 47 -3.68 11.26 -0.04
N PHE A 48 -3.76 10.68 -1.24
CA PHE A 48 -3.05 9.44 -1.57
C PHE A 48 -1.55 9.54 -1.26
N ASP A 49 -0.90 10.64 -1.64
CA ASP A 49 0.54 10.82 -1.42
C ASP A 49 0.87 10.85 0.07
N PHE A 50 0.05 11.51 0.88
CA PHE A 50 0.25 11.54 2.33
C PHE A 50 0.09 10.15 2.96
N ILE A 51 -0.90 9.37 2.52
CA ILE A 51 -1.07 7.97 2.95
C ILE A 51 0.16 7.13 2.59
N LYS A 52 0.67 7.28 1.36
CA LYS A 52 1.86 6.57 0.88
C LYS A 52 3.08 6.92 1.72
N ASP A 53 3.29 8.19 2.00
CA ASP A 53 4.44 8.66 2.79
C ASP A 53 4.38 8.14 4.23
N ILE A 54 3.19 8.13 4.85
CA ILE A 54 3.01 7.49 6.17
C ILE A 54 3.36 6.00 6.12
N MET A 55 2.94 5.28 5.08
CA MET A 55 3.23 3.84 4.97
C MET A 55 4.74 3.57 4.84
N ILE A 56 5.48 4.44 4.15
CA ILE A 56 6.94 4.40 4.06
C ILE A 56 7.56 4.72 5.41
N ALA A 57 7.17 5.82 6.06
CA ALA A 57 7.67 6.22 7.38
C ALA A 57 7.44 5.13 8.44
N GLN A 58 6.31 4.44 8.38
CA GLN A 58 6.04 3.29 9.25
C GLN A 58 6.99 2.11 9.00
N GLN A 59 7.46 1.92 7.76
CA GLN A 59 8.43 0.88 7.43
C GLN A 59 9.83 1.28 7.89
N GLU A 60 10.25 2.51 7.61
CA GLU A 60 11.52 3.08 8.09
C GLU A 60 11.64 2.95 9.62
N ALA A 61 10.58 3.30 10.35
CA ALA A 61 10.51 3.13 11.81
C ALA A 61 10.61 1.65 12.27
N ARG A 62 10.14 0.68 11.48
CA ARG A 62 10.29 -0.75 11.78
C ARG A 62 11.70 -1.27 11.51
N GLU A 63 12.40 -0.64 10.58
CA GLU A 63 13.77 -0.98 10.17
C GLU A 63 14.82 -0.23 11.01
N ASP A 64 14.39 0.54 12.02
CA ASP A 64 15.23 1.42 12.85
C ASP A 64 15.97 2.50 12.03
N ASP A 65 15.48 2.79 10.81
CA ASP A 65 15.98 3.85 9.92
C ASP A 65 15.28 5.17 10.22
N VAL A 66 15.50 5.68 11.43
CA VAL A 66 14.87 6.92 11.92
C VAL A 66 15.91 7.85 12.54
N THR A 67 15.70 9.16 12.33
CA THR A 67 16.51 10.19 12.98
C THR A 67 15.75 10.82 14.15
N PRO A 68 16.40 11.04 15.31
CA PRO A 68 15.77 11.76 16.42
C PRO A 68 15.30 13.14 15.98
N TYR A 69 14.01 13.41 16.18
CA TYR A 69 13.47 14.75 15.97
C TYR A 69 14.09 15.71 16.99
N ARG A 70 14.83 16.70 16.51
CA ARG A 70 15.37 17.78 17.34
C ARG A 70 14.46 18.99 17.20
N PHE A 71 13.62 19.19 18.22
CA PHE A 71 12.87 20.42 18.38
C PHE A 71 13.84 21.56 18.76
N GLY A 72 13.66 22.72 18.15
CA GLY A 72 14.37 23.96 18.46
C GLY A 72 13.37 25.04 18.79
#